data_AF-A0A2V9R1E3-F1
#
_entry.id   AF-A0A2V9R1E3-F1
#
_cell.length_a   1.000
_cell.length_b   1.000
_cell.length_c   1.000
_cell.angle_alpha   90.00
_cell.angle_beta   90.00
_cell.angle_gamma   90.00
#
_symmetry.space_group_name_H-M   'P 1'
#
loop_
_entity.id
_entity.type
_entity.pdbx_description
1 polymer ?
#
loop_
_entity_poly.entity_id
_entity_poly.type
_entity_poly.pdbx_seq_one_letter_code
_entity_poly.pdbx_strand_id
1 'polypeptide(L)'
;QIDPNRAACDVSFGKPPASETTYLTAVDSQGNIVSLIQSNYESFGSGITVRGMGFVLQDRGALFSLDSAHPNALAPRKRPFHTIIPAFMERGNQHIGFGIMGGANQPVAHAQFVSNVVDYNMNVQQALENARFTVSPKRGCNVVIESRVPEQVRAKLTAIGHVLEVGGAYSSAMGRGQAVLHDGGKGVNFGGSDPRADGSAEPEPPHFH
;
A
#
# COMPACT_ATOMS: atom_id res chain seq x y z
N GLN A 1 -11.81 -5.58 -21.75
CA GLN A 1 -11.57 -7.03 -21.67
C GLN A 1 -10.09 -7.23 -21.41
N ILE A 2 -9.71 -8.11 -20.47
CA ILE A 2 -8.30 -8.39 -20.15
C ILE A 2 -7.88 -9.61 -20.97
N ASP A 3 -6.75 -9.51 -21.69
CA ASP A 3 -6.13 -10.64 -22.40
C ASP A 3 -4.88 -11.07 -21.61
N PRO A 4 -4.81 -12.31 -21.10
CA PRO A 4 -3.65 -12.77 -20.30
C PRO A 4 -2.36 -12.90 -21.13
N ASN A 5 -2.45 -12.92 -22.46
CA ASN A 5 -1.29 -13.08 -23.35
C ASN A 5 -0.87 -11.78 -24.02
N ARG A 6 -1.45 -10.64 -23.64
CA ARG A 6 -1.15 -9.34 -24.26
C ARG A 6 -1.30 -8.18 -23.28
N ALA A 7 -0.26 -7.36 -23.19
CA ALA A 7 -0.29 -6.14 -22.39
C ALA A 7 -1.29 -5.12 -22.96
N ALA A 8 -2.06 -4.49 -22.07
CA ALA A 8 -2.96 -3.40 -22.42
C ALA A 8 -2.21 -2.05 -22.39
N CYS A 9 -1.85 -1.53 -23.57
CA CYS A 9 -1.18 -0.22 -23.67
C CYS A 9 -2.16 0.97 -23.66
N ASP A 10 -3.38 0.80 -24.18
CA ASP A 10 -4.42 1.83 -24.15
C ASP A 10 -5.38 1.59 -22.99
N VAL A 11 -5.18 2.32 -21.89
CA VAL A 11 -6.04 2.29 -20.70
C VAL A 11 -6.63 3.68 -20.47
N SER A 12 -7.96 3.76 -20.40
CA SER A 12 -8.71 5.03 -20.43
C SER A 12 -8.89 5.71 -19.07
N PHE A 13 -8.52 5.08 -17.95
CA PHE A 13 -8.81 5.59 -16.61
C PHE A 13 -7.61 5.57 -15.68
N GLY A 14 -7.48 6.64 -14.86
CA GLY A 14 -6.52 6.74 -13.75
C GLY A 14 -5.37 7.70 -14.01
N LYS A 15 -5.33 8.84 -13.29
CA LYS A 15 -4.12 9.64 -13.07
C LYS A 15 -3.67 9.39 -11.64
N PRO A 16 -2.80 8.40 -11.39
CA PRO A 16 -2.39 8.03 -10.04
C PRO A 16 -1.68 9.22 -9.38
N PRO A 17 -2.19 9.74 -8.25
CA PRO A 17 -1.48 10.76 -7.48
C PRO A 17 -0.31 10.14 -6.69
N ALA A 18 0.78 10.89 -6.55
CA ALA A 18 1.87 10.58 -5.62
C ALA A 18 1.43 10.97 -4.19
N SER A 19 1.94 10.28 -3.17
CA SER A 19 1.69 10.64 -1.78
C SER A 19 2.67 9.93 -0.86
N GLU A 20 3.13 10.65 0.17
CA GLU A 20 3.86 10.09 1.31
C GLU A 20 2.86 9.84 2.43
N THR A 21 2.96 8.71 3.11
CA THR A 21 1.92 8.25 4.05
C THR A 21 2.56 7.38 5.11
N THR A 22 2.05 7.42 6.34
CA THR A 22 2.45 6.50 7.41
C THR A 22 1.29 5.57 7.73
N TYR A 23 1.57 4.28 7.76
CA TYR A 23 0.66 3.22 8.20
C TYR A 23 1.19 2.60 9.49
N LEU A 24 0.28 2.24 10.40
CA LEU A 24 0.57 1.47 11.60
C LEU A 24 -0.57 0.50 11.90
N THR A 25 -0.25 -0.55 12.65
CA THR A 25 -1.25 -1.49 13.11
C THR A 25 -0.83 -2.10 14.43
N ALA A 26 -1.81 -2.46 15.25
CA ALA A 26 -1.58 -3.10 16.53
C ALA A 26 -2.68 -4.13 16.77
N VAL A 27 -2.35 -5.13 17.57
CA VAL A 27 -3.25 -6.16 18.04
C VAL A 27 -3.02 -6.34 19.54
N ASP A 28 -4.09 -6.37 20.33
CA ASP A 28 -3.99 -6.63 21.77
C ASP A 28 -4.22 -8.11 22.13
N SER A 29 -4.09 -8.42 23.42
CA SER A 29 -4.31 -9.76 23.96
C SER A 29 -5.76 -10.27 23.86
N GLN A 30 -6.73 -9.38 23.63
CA GLN A 30 -8.14 -9.71 23.43
C GLN A 30 -8.48 -9.92 21.95
N GLY A 31 -7.51 -9.72 21.04
CA GLY A 31 -7.72 -9.81 19.61
C GLY A 31 -8.31 -8.55 18.98
N ASN A 32 -8.37 -7.43 19.71
CA ASN A 32 -8.74 -6.15 19.12
C ASN A 32 -7.60 -5.70 18.21
N ILE A 33 -7.92 -5.40 16.95
CA ILE A 33 -6.94 -4.95 15.97
C ILE A 33 -7.29 -3.54 15.51
N VAL A 34 -6.27 -2.68 15.43
CA VAL A 34 -6.37 -1.38 14.77
C VAL A 34 -5.56 -1.38 13.48
N SER A 35 -6.20 -0.96 12.39
CA SER A 35 -5.55 -0.67 11.10
C SER A 35 -5.64 0.84 10.88
N LEU A 36 -4.53 1.55 11.05
CA LEU A 36 -4.51 3.00 11.11
C LEU A 36 -3.51 3.59 10.14
N ILE A 37 -3.93 4.65 9.44
CA ILE A 37 -3.14 5.28 8.40
C ILE A 37 -3.43 6.77 8.38
N GLN A 38 -2.36 7.56 8.26
CA GLN A 38 -2.44 9.02 8.23
C GLN A 38 -1.40 9.59 7.26
N SER A 39 -1.72 10.75 6.68
CA SER A 39 -0.86 11.38 5.68
C SER A 39 -1.24 12.84 5.47
N ASN A 40 -0.21 13.68 5.34
CA ASN A 40 -0.34 15.06 4.90
C ASN A 40 -0.58 15.22 3.39
N TYR A 41 -0.76 14.11 2.66
CA TYR A 41 -0.76 13.94 1.21
C TYR A 41 0.64 13.92 0.62
N GLU A 42 1.21 15.06 0.25
CA GLU A 42 2.62 15.12 -0.16
C GLU A 42 3.50 15.23 1.09
N SER A 43 4.75 14.78 1.02
CA SER A 43 5.78 14.80 2.09
C SER A 43 5.44 15.64 3.35
N PHE A 44 5.74 16.94 3.36
CA PHE A 44 5.42 17.88 4.44
C PHE A 44 4.06 18.58 4.24
N GLY A 45 3.18 18.04 3.41
CA GLY A 45 1.91 18.64 3.01
C GLY A 45 2.14 19.97 2.28
N SER A 46 1.42 21.00 2.71
CA SER A 46 1.46 22.34 2.10
C SER A 46 2.75 23.11 2.34
N GLY A 47 3.61 22.65 3.25
CA GLY A 47 4.75 23.42 3.76
C GLY A 47 4.36 24.57 4.70
N ILE A 48 3.07 24.78 4.95
CA ILE A 48 2.56 25.83 5.83
C ILE A 48 2.51 25.32 7.27
N THR A 49 3.22 25.97 8.17
CA THR A 49 3.20 25.68 9.60
C THR A 49 2.38 26.69 10.38
N VAL A 50 1.73 26.23 11.45
CA VAL A 50 1.08 27.13 12.40
C VAL A 50 2.12 27.63 13.40
N ARG A 51 2.32 28.95 13.44
CA ARG A 51 3.34 29.59 14.29
C ARG A 51 3.21 29.11 15.74
N GLY A 52 4.30 28.55 16.28
CA GLY A 52 4.39 28.09 17.67
C GLY A 52 3.79 26.71 17.96
N MET A 53 3.20 26.02 16.97
CA MET A 53 2.47 24.77 17.21
C MET A 53 3.22 23.50 16.78
N GLY A 54 4.25 23.63 15.95
CA GLY A 54 5.13 22.49 15.60
C GLY A 54 4.53 21.46 14.63
N PHE A 55 3.41 21.75 13.96
CA PHE A 55 2.84 20.89 12.92
C PHE A 55 2.68 21.61 11.58
N VAL A 56 2.71 20.83 10.50
CA VAL A 56 2.49 21.29 9.12
C VAL A 56 1.05 20.96 8.69
N LEU A 57 0.43 21.83 7.89
CA LEU A 57 -0.90 21.63 7.35
C LEU A 57 -0.86 20.74 6.10
N GLN A 58 -1.76 19.77 6.00
CA GLN A 58 -1.91 18.92 4.80
C GLN A 58 -2.26 19.73 3.54
N ASP A 59 -1.87 19.22 2.37
CA ASP A 59 -2.25 19.76 1.06
C ASP A 59 -3.24 18.86 0.29
N ARG A 60 -3.93 17.97 1.01
CA ARG A 60 -4.90 16.99 0.49
C ARG A 60 -5.93 17.55 -0.51
N GLY A 61 -6.26 18.84 -0.40
CA GLY A 61 -7.13 19.54 -1.36
C GLY A 61 -6.65 19.45 -2.81
N ALA A 62 -5.35 19.22 -3.05
CA ALA A 62 -4.77 19.01 -4.38
C ALA A 62 -5.36 17.80 -5.12
N LEU A 63 -6.03 16.88 -4.43
CA LEU A 63 -6.71 15.75 -5.05
C LEU A 63 -8.05 16.12 -5.71
N PHE A 64 -8.60 17.32 -5.51
CA PHE A 64 -9.79 17.73 -6.24
C PHE A 64 -9.53 17.93 -7.73
N SER A 65 -10.52 17.62 -8.56
CA SER A 65 -10.58 18.09 -9.95
C SER A 65 -11.07 19.53 -9.98
N LEU A 66 -10.53 20.32 -10.91
CA LEU A 66 -11.04 21.66 -11.24
C LEU A 66 -12.06 21.63 -12.39
N ASP A 67 -12.25 20.48 -13.03
CA ASP A 67 -13.37 20.25 -13.94
C ASP A 67 -14.65 20.07 -13.13
N SER A 68 -15.61 20.97 -13.33
CA SER A 68 -16.89 20.99 -12.62
C SER A 68 -17.80 19.80 -12.97
N ALA A 69 -17.60 19.15 -14.12
CA ALA A 69 -18.34 17.95 -14.50
C ALA A 69 -17.78 16.68 -13.83
N HIS A 70 -16.57 16.72 -13.28
CA HIS A 70 -15.93 15.56 -12.69
C HIS A 70 -16.56 15.20 -11.33
N PRO A 71 -16.79 13.90 -11.01
CA PRO A 71 -17.38 13.50 -9.71
C PRO A 71 -16.59 13.99 -8.49
N ASN A 72 -15.27 14.13 -8.65
CA ASN A 72 -14.36 14.67 -7.65
C ASN A 72 -14.08 16.19 -7.85
N ALA A 73 -15.00 16.96 -8.41
CA ALA A 73 -14.89 18.42 -8.52
C ALA A 73 -14.80 19.08 -7.13
N LEU A 74 -14.01 20.15 -7.03
CA LEU A 74 -13.88 21.00 -5.83
C LEU A 74 -15.25 21.59 -5.43
N ALA A 75 -15.61 21.45 -4.16
CA ALA A 75 -16.83 22.06 -3.61
C ALA A 75 -16.68 22.38 -2.10
N PRO A 76 -17.38 23.42 -1.59
CA PRO A 76 -17.36 23.75 -0.17
C PRO A 76 -17.80 22.59 0.71
N ARG A 77 -17.06 22.33 1.80
CA ARG A 77 -17.31 21.24 2.78
C ARG A 77 -17.31 19.82 2.19
N LYS A 78 -16.90 19.65 0.93
CA LYS A 78 -16.65 18.34 0.33
C LYS A 78 -15.27 17.83 0.75
N ARG A 79 -15.12 16.52 0.90
CA ARG A 79 -13.82 15.86 1.06
C ARG A 79 -13.34 15.38 -0.31
N PRO A 80 -12.06 15.59 -0.66
CA PRO A 80 -11.54 15.09 -1.94
C PRO A 80 -11.48 13.57 -1.92
N PHE A 81 -11.34 12.97 -3.10
CA PHE A 81 -10.85 11.60 -3.23
C PHE A 81 -9.62 11.39 -2.33
N HIS A 82 -9.55 10.24 -1.67
CA HIS A 82 -8.48 9.91 -0.74
C HIS A 82 -7.67 8.72 -1.24
N THR A 83 -6.35 8.83 -1.16
CA THR A 83 -5.42 7.73 -1.47
C THR A 83 -5.22 6.79 -0.30
N ILE A 84 -5.40 7.30 0.91
CA ILE A 84 -5.21 6.58 2.17
C ILE A 84 -6.24 5.46 2.29
N ILE A 85 -5.77 4.21 2.41
CA ILE A 85 -6.63 3.05 2.63
C ILE A 85 -6.03 2.15 3.72
N PRO A 86 -6.56 2.16 4.97
CA PRO A 86 -6.28 1.09 5.92
C PRO A 86 -7.05 -0.16 5.49
N ALA A 87 -6.45 -1.34 5.63
CA ALA A 87 -7.12 -2.59 5.30
C ALA A 87 -7.21 -3.55 6.47
N PHE A 88 -8.24 -4.38 6.38
CA PHE A 88 -8.53 -5.43 7.32
C PHE A 88 -9.08 -6.62 6.53
N MET A 89 -8.64 -7.84 6.84
CA MET A 89 -9.18 -9.06 6.25
C MET A 89 -9.34 -10.16 7.29
N GLU A 90 -10.30 -11.05 7.05
CA GLU A 90 -10.66 -12.11 7.97
C GLU A 90 -10.94 -13.43 7.25
N ARG A 91 -10.57 -14.54 7.87
CA ARG A 91 -10.91 -15.90 7.43
C ARG A 91 -10.97 -16.84 8.63
N GLY A 92 -12.18 -17.25 9.02
CA GLY A 92 -12.35 -18.08 10.21
C GLY A 92 -11.81 -17.37 11.45
N ASN A 93 -10.86 -18.00 12.15
CA ASN A 93 -10.24 -17.43 13.36
C ASN A 93 -9.04 -16.51 13.08
N GLN A 94 -8.70 -16.28 11.82
CA GLN A 94 -7.56 -15.44 11.43
C GLN A 94 -8.05 -14.05 11.03
N HIS A 95 -7.59 -13.04 11.75
CA HIS A 95 -7.91 -11.63 11.50
C HIS A 95 -6.62 -10.84 11.28
N ILE A 96 -6.53 -10.12 10.17
CA ILE A 96 -5.30 -9.43 9.77
C ILE A 96 -5.58 -7.95 9.55
N GLY A 97 -4.93 -7.11 10.36
CA GLY A 97 -4.81 -5.67 10.10
C GLY A 97 -3.57 -5.41 9.27
N PHE A 98 -3.71 -4.77 8.12
CA PHE A 98 -2.57 -4.49 7.24
C PHE A 98 -2.77 -3.22 6.42
N GLY A 99 -1.64 -2.70 5.94
CA GLY A 99 -1.64 -1.60 5.00
C GLY A 99 -0.25 -1.36 4.45
N ILE A 100 -0.17 -1.12 3.15
CA ILE A 100 1.06 -0.82 2.44
C ILE A 100 0.96 0.59 1.87
N MET A 101 1.75 1.52 2.41
CA MET A 101 1.74 2.95 2.06
C MET A 101 2.36 3.23 0.68
N GLY A 102 2.03 4.36 0.05
CA GLY A 102 2.65 4.78 -1.23
C GLY A 102 1.69 5.39 -2.25
N GLY A 103 0.75 6.23 -1.80
CA GLY A 103 -0.19 6.92 -2.69
C GLY A 103 -1.00 5.97 -3.57
N ALA A 104 -0.90 6.12 -4.89
CA ALA A 104 -1.61 5.26 -5.84
C ALA A 104 -1.12 3.81 -5.89
N ASN A 105 0.04 3.49 -5.30
CA ASN A 105 0.50 2.11 -5.18
C ASN A 105 -0.35 1.31 -4.17
N GLN A 106 -1.01 1.98 -3.20
CA GLN A 106 -1.68 1.29 -2.09
C GLN A 106 -2.65 0.19 -2.56
N PRO A 107 -3.58 0.42 -3.51
CA PRO A 107 -4.51 -0.63 -3.94
C PRO A 107 -3.82 -1.83 -4.59
N VAL A 108 -2.77 -1.58 -5.40
CA VAL A 108 -2.03 -2.64 -6.11
C VAL A 108 -1.19 -3.46 -5.14
N ALA A 109 -0.57 -2.81 -4.17
CA ALA A 109 0.19 -3.48 -3.12
C ALA A 109 -0.71 -4.26 -2.16
N HIS A 110 -1.89 -3.73 -1.81
CA HIS A 110 -2.90 -4.42 -1.01
C HIS A 110 -3.38 -5.69 -1.71
N ALA A 111 -3.71 -5.61 -3.01
CA ALA A 111 -4.13 -6.78 -3.78
C ALA A 111 -3.03 -7.86 -3.82
N GLN A 112 -1.78 -7.48 -4.02
CA GLN A 112 -0.64 -8.40 -3.97
C GLN A 112 -0.49 -9.03 -2.58
N PHE A 113 -0.61 -8.27 -1.50
CA PHE A 113 -0.54 -8.79 -0.14
C PHE A 113 -1.65 -9.82 0.13
N VAL A 114 -2.90 -9.50 -0.22
CA VAL A 114 -4.03 -10.41 -0.07
C VAL A 114 -3.81 -11.70 -0.87
N SER A 115 -3.39 -11.59 -2.14
CA SER A 115 -3.10 -12.77 -2.96
C SER A 115 -1.96 -13.62 -2.38
N ASN A 116 -0.88 -12.99 -1.90
CA ASN A 116 0.23 -13.70 -1.24
C ASN A 116 -0.24 -14.52 -0.03
N VAL A 117 -1.15 -13.97 0.78
CA VAL A 117 -1.69 -14.68 1.95
C VAL A 117 -2.71 -15.74 1.54
N VAL A 118 -3.68 -15.39 0.70
CA VAL A 118 -4.84 -16.23 0.39
C VAL A 118 -4.53 -17.31 -0.64
N ASP A 119 -3.84 -16.96 -1.72
CA ASP A 119 -3.59 -17.83 -2.87
C ASP A 119 -2.26 -18.58 -2.73
N TYR A 120 -1.24 -17.94 -2.13
CA TYR A 120 0.10 -18.51 -1.97
C TYR A 120 0.43 -18.96 -0.54
N ASN A 121 -0.51 -18.81 0.40
CA ASN A 121 -0.40 -19.29 1.77
C ASN A 121 0.85 -18.77 2.52
N MET A 122 1.28 -17.55 2.21
CA MET A 122 2.39 -16.88 2.87
C MET A 122 1.97 -16.36 4.26
N ASN A 123 2.89 -16.37 5.22
CA ASN A 123 2.70 -15.65 6.48
C ASN A 123 2.79 -14.13 6.26
N VAL A 124 2.42 -13.32 7.28
CA VAL A 124 2.38 -11.85 7.14
C VAL A 124 3.73 -11.23 6.79
N GLN A 125 4.86 -11.74 7.31
CA GLN A 125 6.19 -11.24 6.97
C GLN A 125 6.56 -11.61 5.53
N GLN A 126 6.37 -12.87 5.13
CA GLN A 126 6.63 -13.34 3.77
C GLN A 126 5.80 -12.57 2.74
N ALA A 127 4.53 -12.30 3.03
CA ALA A 127 3.64 -11.55 2.16
C ALA A 127 4.07 -10.08 1.99
N LEU A 128 4.59 -9.45 3.05
CA LEU A 128 5.19 -8.10 2.97
C LEU A 128 6.51 -8.13 2.18
N GLU A 129 7.36 -9.13 2.41
CA GLU A 129 8.67 -9.24 1.78
C GLU A 129 8.61 -9.65 0.31
N ASN A 130 7.53 -10.28 -0.15
CA ASN A 130 7.46 -10.78 -1.51
C ASN A 130 7.77 -9.68 -2.55
N ALA A 131 8.35 -10.09 -3.69
CA ALA A 131 8.69 -9.16 -4.75
C ALA A 131 7.44 -8.52 -5.34
N ARG A 132 7.44 -7.19 -5.49
CA ARG A 132 6.27 -6.41 -5.92
C ARG A 132 6.43 -5.79 -7.30
N PHE A 133 5.29 -5.43 -7.87
CA PHE A 133 5.17 -4.54 -9.02
C PHE A 133 4.09 -3.48 -8.78
N THR A 134 4.14 -2.41 -9.56
CA THR A 134 3.14 -1.35 -9.54
C THR A 134 2.96 -0.69 -10.90
N VAL A 135 1.92 0.13 -11.03
CA VAL A 135 1.61 0.84 -12.27
C VAL A 135 2.58 2.00 -12.44
N SER A 136 3.28 2.06 -13.58
CA SER A 136 4.17 3.19 -13.88
C SER A 136 3.37 4.48 -14.10
N PRO A 137 3.89 5.65 -13.70
CA PRO A 137 3.29 6.94 -14.05
C PRO A 137 3.08 7.16 -15.56
N LYS A 138 3.86 6.45 -16.40
CA LYS A 138 3.71 6.45 -17.87
C LYS A 138 2.45 5.74 -18.37
N ARG A 139 1.81 4.93 -17.51
CA ARG A 139 0.56 4.16 -17.76
C ARG A 139 0.65 3.17 -18.93
N GLY A 140 -0.50 2.59 -19.28
CA GLY A 140 -0.60 1.59 -20.33
C GLY A 140 0.15 0.33 -19.94
N CYS A 141 1.03 -0.12 -20.84
CA CYS A 141 1.82 -1.32 -20.67
C CYS A 141 3.10 -1.09 -19.85
N ASN A 142 3.33 0.12 -19.33
CA ASN A 142 4.49 0.43 -18.48
C ASN A 142 4.26 -0.03 -17.02
N VAL A 143 5.15 -0.86 -16.51
CA VAL A 143 5.07 -1.46 -15.17
C VAL A 143 6.40 -1.23 -14.46
N VAL A 144 6.35 -0.77 -13.20
CA VAL A 144 7.54 -0.76 -12.33
C VAL A 144 7.57 -2.07 -11.57
N ILE A 145 8.73 -2.75 -11.54
CA ILE A 145 8.85 -4.09 -10.97
C ILE A 145 10.18 -4.27 -10.25
N GLU A 146 10.22 -4.98 -9.14
CA GLU A 146 11.48 -5.24 -8.43
C GLU A 146 12.37 -6.26 -9.15
N SER A 147 13.69 -6.07 -9.07
CA SER A 147 14.69 -7.00 -9.62
C SER A 147 14.62 -8.41 -9.04
N ARG A 148 14.00 -8.57 -7.85
CA ARG A 148 13.78 -9.87 -7.19
C ARG A 148 12.74 -10.73 -7.89
N VAL A 149 11.90 -10.15 -8.76
CA VAL A 149 11.07 -10.96 -9.65
C VAL A 149 11.99 -11.71 -10.61
N PRO A 150 11.91 -13.07 -10.68
CA PRO A 150 12.82 -13.87 -11.47
C PRO A 150 12.93 -13.38 -12.92
N GLU A 151 14.15 -13.35 -13.45
CA GLU A 151 14.42 -12.86 -14.81
C GLU A 151 13.54 -13.55 -15.86
N GLN A 152 13.37 -14.86 -15.75
CA GLN A 152 12.48 -15.65 -16.61
C GLN A 152 11.02 -15.16 -16.61
N VAL A 153 10.52 -14.64 -15.49
CA VAL A 153 9.17 -14.06 -15.39
C VAL A 153 9.15 -12.70 -16.05
N ARG A 154 10.16 -11.85 -15.78
CA ARG A 154 10.30 -10.54 -16.42
C ARG A 154 10.40 -10.66 -17.95
N ALA A 155 11.18 -11.61 -18.45
CA ALA A 155 11.31 -11.88 -19.88
C ALA A 155 9.97 -12.30 -20.52
N LYS A 156 9.20 -13.17 -19.85
CA LYS A 156 7.85 -13.58 -20.31
C LYS A 156 6.88 -12.40 -20.36
N LEU A 157 6.89 -11.52 -19.34
CA LEU A 157 6.06 -10.32 -19.32
C LEU A 157 6.43 -9.35 -20.46
N THR A 158 7.73 -9.16 -20.73
CA THR A 158 8.17 -8.37 -21.88
C THR A 158 7.73 -8.98 -23.20
N ALA A 159 7.79 -10.31 -23.34
CA ALA A 159 7.38 -11.01 -24.56
C ALA A 159 5.89 -10.85 -24.89
N ILE A 160 5.03 -10.66 -23.87
CA ILE A 160 3.60 -10.36 -24.06
C ILE A 160 3.30 -8.85 -24.15
N GLY A 161 4.34 -7.99 -24.20
CA GLY A 161 4.22 -6.57 -24.51
C GLY A 161 4.29 -5.61 -23.31
N HIS A 162 4.63 -6.08 -22.11
CA HIS A 162 4.87 -5.18 -20.98
C HIS A 162 6.20 -4.43 -21.14
N VAL A 163 6.22 -3.15 -20.82
CA VAL A 163 7.43 -2.32 -20.75
C VAL A 163 7.84 -2.21 -19.29
N LEU A 164 8.88 -2.94 -18.91
CA LEU A 164 9.29 -3.07 -17.50
C LEU A 164 10.34 -2.02 -17.13
N GLU A 165 10.04 -1.24 -16.09
CA GLU A 165 10.99 -0.40 -15.36
C GLU A 165 11.48 -1.18 -14.14
N VAL A 166 12.64 -1.83 -14.27
CA VAL A 166 13.15 -2.73 -13.21
C VAL A 166 13.86 -1.90 -12.14
N GLY A 167 13.26 -1.84 -10.95
CA GLY A 167 13.85 -1.24 -9.76
C GLY A 167 14.80 -2.19 -9.02
N GLY A 168 15.55 -1.65 -8.06
CA GLY A 168 16.40 -2.44 -7.17
C GLY A 168 15.63 -3.46 -6.32
N ALA A 169 16.38 -4.29 -5.59
CA ALA A 169 15.79 -5.15 -4.56
C ALA A 169 15.20 -4.27 -3.45
N TYR A 170 13.99 -4.60 -2.98
CA TYR A 170 13.29 -3.83 -1.94
C TYR A 170 13.17 -2.33 -2.31
N SER A 171 12.68 -2.06 -3.52
CA SER A 171 12.53 -0.69 -4.02
C SER A 171 11.47 0.08 -3.24
N SER A 172 11.79 1.29 -2.81
CA SER A 172 10.84 2.21 -2.13
C SER A 172 9.61 2.55 -2.97
N ALA A 173 9.69 2.43 -4.30
CA ALA A 173 8.56 2.61 -5.21
C ALA A 173 7.42 1.60 -4.96
N MET A 174 7.71 0.48 -4.28
CA MET A 174 6.74 -0.57 -3.97
C MET A 174 5.96 -0.34 -2.69
N GLY A 175 6.18 0.80 -2.03
CA GLY A 175 5.56 1.11 -0.76
C GLY A 175 6.17 0.36 0.41
N ARG A 176 5.67 0.69 1.60
CA ARG A 176 6.15 0.14 2.89
C ARG A 176 4.94 -0.31 3.67
N GLY A 177 4.95 -1.52 4.19
CA GLY A 177 3.80 -2.10 4.88
C GLY A 177 4.06 -2.51 6.32
N GLN A 178 2.99 -2.56 7.09
CA GLN A 178 2.94 -3.21 8.39
C GLN A 178 1.74 -4.16 8.40
N ALA A 179 1.85 -5.27 9.11
CA ALA A 179 0.76 -6.21 9.28
C ALA A 179 0.80 -6.86 10.66
N VAL A 180 -0.38 -7.07 11.25
CA VAL A 180 -0.57 -7.95 12.40
C VAL A 180 -1.63 -8.99 12.07
N LEU A 181 -1.44 -10.20 12.57
CA LEU A 181 -2.38 -11.31 12.49
C LEU A 181 -2.73 -11.76 13.91
N HIS A 182 -4.02 -11.76 14.24
CA HIS A 182 -4.56 -12.51 15.37
C HIS A 182 -5.06 -13.88 14.88
N ASP A 183 -4.50 -14.97 15.41
CA ASP A 183 -5.02 -16.33 15.21
C ASP A 183 -5.74 -16.78 16.48
N GLY A 184 -7.06 -16.53 16.54
CA GLY A 184 -7.91 -16.87 17.68
C GLY A 184 -8.02 -18.37 17.95
N GLY A 185 -7.73 -19.22 16.97
CA GLY A 185 -7.70 -20.67 17.15
C GLY A 185 -6.48 -21.15 17.94
N LYS A 186 -5.40 -20.35 17.93
CA LYS A 186 -4.15 -20.63 18.65
C LYS A 186 -3.93 -19.70 19.84
N GLY A 187 -4.64 -18.57 19.90
CA GLY A 187 -4.38 -17.50 20.86
C GLY A 187 -3.02 -16.84 20.64
N VAL A 188 -2.56 -16.73 19.39
CA VAL A 188 -1.24 -16.18 19.03
C VAL A 188 -1.39 -14.98 18.11
N ASN A 189 -0.59 -13.95 18.40
CA ASN A 189 -0.44 -12.76 17.56
C ASN A 189 0.89 -12.84 16.77
N PHE A 190 0.85 -12.48 15.49
CA PHE A 190 2.03 -12.35 14.64
C PHE A 190 2.12 -10.91 14.13
N GLY A 191 3.34 -10.41 13.98
CA GLY A 191 3.62 -9.10 13.39
C GLY A 191 4.60 -9.22 12.22
N GLY A 192 4.50 -8.31 11.27
CA GLY A 192 5.47 -8.17 10.20
C GLY A 192 5.68 -6.71 9.80
N SER A 193 6.94 -6.38 9.50
CA SER A 193 7.37 -5.04 9.06
C SER A 193 8.13 -5.17 7.74
N ASP A 194 7.78 -4.32 6.78
CA ASP A 194 8.33 -4.34 5.43
C ASP A 194 9.81 -3.90 5.43
N PRO A 195 10.73 -4.68 4.83
CA PRO A 195 12.16 -4.35 4.79
C PRO A 195 12.53 -3.18 3.86
N ARG A 196 11.57 -2.60 3.14
CA ARG A 196 11.79 -1.46 2.22
C ARG A 196 12.00 -0.12 2.94
N ALA A 197 11.88 -0.10 4.26
CA ALA A 197 12.18 1.06 5.10
C ALA A 197 12.50 0.62 6.52
N ASP A 198 13.04 1.56 7.31
CA ASP A 198 13.13 1.40 8.74
C ASP A 198 11.73 1.23 9.35
N GLY A 199 11.60 0.27 10.26
CA GLY A 199 10.35 -0.10 10.92
C GLY A 199 10.56 -1.34 11.77
N SER A 200 9.61 -1.65 12.64
CA SER A 200 9.66 -2.85 13.47
C SER A 200 8.28 -3.41 13.76
N ALA A 201 8.25 -4.69 14.12
CA ALA A 201 7.10 -5.37 14.68
C ALA A 201 7.50 -5.87 16.07
N GLU A 202 6.97 -5.24 17.11
CA GLU A 202 7.36 -5.50 18.49
C GLU A 202 6.27 -6.30 19.21
N PRO A 203 6.61 -7.41 19.88
CA PRO A 203 5.65 -8.13 20.69
C PRO A 203 5.31 -7.36 21.97
N GLU A 204 4.08 -7.52 22.46
CA GLU A 204 3.72 -7.08 23.81
C GLU A 204 4.52 -7.91 24.83
N PRO A 205 5.34 -7.29 25.69
CA PRO A 205 6.06 -8.01 26.72
C PRO A 205 5.07 -8.54 27.77
N PRO A 206 5.29 -9.75 28.32
CA PRO A 206 4.44 -10.26 29.40
C PRO A 206 4.50 -9.31 30.61
N HIS A 207 3.36 -9.09 31.26
CA HIS A 207 3.31 -8.38 32.53
C HIS A 207 4.00 -9.23 33.61
N PHE A 208 5.26 -8.92 33.92
CA PHE A 208 5.90 -9.43 35.13
C PHE A 208 5.34 -8.64 36.33
N HIS A 209 4.40 -9.25 37.05
CA HIS A 209 3.96 -8.78 38.37
C HIS A 209 4.98 -9.16 39.45
#